data_AF-A0A3A9ZVN2-F1
#
_entry.id   AF-A0A3A9ZVN2-F1
#
_cell.length_a   1.000
_cell.length_b   1.000
_cell.length_c   1.000
_cell.angle_alpha   90.00
_cell.angle_beta   90.00
_cell.angle_gamma   90.00
#
_symmetry.space_group_name_H-M   'P 1'
#
loop_
_entity.id
_entity.type
_entity.pdbx_description
1 polymer ?
#
loop_
_entity_poly.entity_id
_entity_poly.type
_entity_poly.pdbx_seq_one_letter_code
_entity_poly.pdbx_strand_id
1 'polypeptide(L)'
;MTVQSLQPSIDAWTQSIEAISELVSSLVDGEWNRPTECPGWSVRDVVSHVIGGECEALGDPRPIHTLPRDLYHVTDETTRYLEVQVDVR
;
A
#
# COMPACT_ATOMS: atom_id res chain seq x y z
N MET A 1 -6.84 -12.89 -33.62
CA MET A 1 -6.47 -12.02 -32.48
C MET A 1 -5.79 -12.93 -31.47
N THR A 2 -4.46 -12.91 -31.38
CA THR A 2 -3.70 -13.77 -30.48
C THR A 2 -3.78 -13.19 -29.07
N VAL A 3 -4.29 -13.96 -28.12
CA VAL A 3 -4.24 -13.58 -26.71
C VAL A 3 -2.78 -13.60 -26.29
N GLN A 4 -2.24 -12.44 -25.90
CA GLN A 4 -0.90 -12.37 -25.29
C GLN A 4 -0.92 -13.12 -23.96
N SER A 5 0.15 -13.87 -23.69
CA SER A 5 0.32 -14.54 -22.40
C SER A 5 0.39 -13.50 -21.27
N LEU A 6 -0.33 -13.78 -20.17
CA LEU A 6 -0.25 -12.98 -18.94
C LEU A 6 0.95 -13.35 -18.07
N GLN A 7 1.70 -14.40 -18.44
CA GLN A 7 2.83 -14.90 -17.66
C GLN A 7 3.86 -13.81 -17.28
N PRO A 8 4.28 -12.91 -18.20
CA PRO A 8 5.24 -11.87 -17.83
C PRO A 8 4.72 -10.92 -16.74
N SER A 9 3.41 -10.63 -16.73
CA SER A 9 2.80 -9.78 -15.70
C SER A 9 2.71 -10.50 -14.36
N ILE A 10 2.39 -11.80 -14.38
CA ILE A 10 2.36 -12.64 -13.18
C ILE A 10 3.75 -12.74 -12.56
N ASP A 11 4.77 -13.00 -13.38
CA ASP A 11 6.16 -13.10 -12.92
C ASP A 11 6.64 -11.76 -12.32
N ALA A 12 6.35 -10.64 -12.98
CA ALA A 12 6.73 -9.32 -12.50
C ALA A 12 6.02 -8.95 -11.17
N TRP A 13 4.72 -9.25 -11.06
CA TRP A 13 3.99 -9.04 -9.82
C TRP A 13 4.53 -9.92 -8.68
N THR A 14 4.77 -11.20 -8.95
CA THR A 14 5.30 -12.16 -7.97
C THR A 14 6.66 -11.69 -7.45
N GLN A 15 7.56 -11.33 -8.36
CA GLN A 15 8.88 -10.79 -8.02
C GLN A 15 8.77 -9.52 -7.16
N SER A 16 7.81 -8.63 -7.47
CA SER A 16 7.65 -7.36 -6.76
C SER A 16 7.19 -7.60 -5.31
N ILE A 17 6.21 -8.48 -5.10
CA ILE A 17 5.71 -8.79 -3.76
C ILE A 17 6.73 -9.57 -2.93
N GLU A 18 7.49 -10.48 -3.54
CA GLU A 18 8.60 -11.17 -2.87
C GLU A 18 9.69 -10.21 -2.43
N ALA A 19 10.09 -9.27 -3.30
CA ALA A 19 11.12 -8.27 -2.98
C ALA A 19 10.68 -7.32 -1.85
N ILE A 20 9.41 -6.88 -1.84
CA ILE A 20 8.85 -6.08 -0.74
C ILE A 20 8.89 -6.90 0.56
N SER A 21 8.45 -8.16 0.51
CA SER A 21 8.40 -9.06 1.67
C SER A 21 9.80 -9.30 2.26
N GLU A 22 10.79 -9.54 1.41
CA GLU A 22 12.20 -9.70 1.83
C GLU A 22 12.72 -8.43 2.48
N LEU A 23 12.53 -7.26 1.85
CA LEU A 23 12.96 -5.98 2.40
C LEU A 23 12.39 -5.74 3.80
N VAL A 24 11.07 -5.86 3.96
CA VAL A 24 10.41 -5.54 5.22
C VAL A 24 10.67 -6.58 6.31
N SER A 25 10.98 -7.83 5.95
CA SER A 25 11.35 -8.89 6.90
C SER A 25 12.66 -8.60 7.64
N SER A 26 13.53 -7.76 7.07
CA SER A 26 14.82 -7.39 7.65
C SER A 26 14.74 -6.19 8.61
N LEU A 27 13.61 -5.46 8.62
CA LEU A 27 13.45 -4.24 9.39
C LEU A 27 13.23 -4.52 10.88
N VAL A 28 13.92 -3.76 11.74
CA VAL A 28 13.63 -3.77 13.18
C VAL A 28 12.43 -2.86 13.52
N ASP A 29 11.79 -3.06 14.67
CA ASP A 29 10.56 -2.35 15.06
C ASP A 29 10.65 -0.81 14.93
N GLY A 30 11.81 -0.22 15.23
CA GLY A 30 12.01 1.23 15.11
C GLY A 30 12.00 1.75 13.67
N GLU A 31 12.37 0.92 12.69
CA GLU A 31 12.48 1.31 11.28
C GLU A 31 11.11 1.37 10.59
N TRP A 32 10.13 0.62 11.08
CA TRP A 32 8.75 0.67 10.59
C TRP A 32 8.12 2.06 10.68
N ASN A 33 8.56 2.87 11.65
CA ASN A 33 8.04 4.22 11.88
C ASN A 33 8.88 5.30 11.17
N ARG A 34 9.87 4.92 10.37
CA ARG A 34 10.72 5.88 9.65
C ARG A 34 9.90 6.61 8.58
N PRO A 35 10.05 7.94 8.42
CA PRO A 35 9.36 8.70 7.37
C PRO A 35 9.86 8.30 5.97
N THR A 36 8.96 8.41 5.00
CA THR A 36 9.23 8.11 3.57
C THR A 36 9.14 9.38 2.72
N GLU A 37 9.36 9.24 1.42
CA GLU A 37 9.14 10.34 0.46
C GLU A 37 7.65 10.62 0.24
N CYS A 38 6.76 9.69 0.59
CA CYS A 38 5.32 9.92 0.65
C CYS A 38 5.01 10.80 1.88
N PRO A 39 4.53 12.04 1.70
CA PRO A 39 4.30 12.95 2.81
C PRO A 39 3.31 12.36 3.82
N GLY A 40 3.66 12.43 5.10
CA GLY A 40 2.84 11.89 6.18
C GLY A 40 2.93 10.38 6.38
N TRP A 41 3.60 9.64 5.47
CA TRP A 41 3.67 8.19 5.51
C TRP A 41 4.99 7.67 6.08
N SER A 42 4.87 6.79 7.08
CA SER A 42 5.93 5.91 7.54
C SER A 42 6.14 4.71 6.61
N VAL A 43 7.20 3.92 6.83
CA VAL A 43 7.39 2.65 6.11
C VAL A 43 6.18 1.71 6.28
N ARG A 44 5.61 1.65 7.49
CA ARG A 44 4.39 0.87 7.76
C ARG A 44 3.24 1.30 6.86
N ASP A 45 3.11 2.60 6.64
CA ASP A 45 2.01 3.21 5.91
C ASP A 45 2.08 2.84 4.42
N VAL A 46 3.29 2.84 3.85
CA VAL A 46 3.54 2.36 2.48
C VAL A 46 3.19 0.88 2.34
N VAL A 47 3.57 0.04 3.31
CA VAL A 47 3.23 -1.40 3.28
C VAL A 47 1.73 -1.62 3.41
N SER A 48 1.06 -0.89 4.32
CA SER A 48 -0.39 -0.91 4.46
C SER A 48 -1.10 -0.47 3.18
N HIS A 49 -0.56 0.52 2.46
CA HIS A 49 -1.08 0.95 1.15
C HIS A 49 -1.02 -0.18 0.11
N VAL A 50 0.12 -0.89 0.00
CA VAL A 50 0.26 -2.02 -0.92
C VAL A 50 -0.74 -3.12 -0.60
N ILE A 51 -0.84 -3.52 0.68
CA ILE A 51 -1.80 -4.54 1.12
C ILE A 51 -3.24 -4.12 0.83
N GLY A 52 -3.60 -2.87 1.10
CA GLY A 52 -4.93 -2.32 0.80
C GLY A 52 -5.28 -2.39 -0.69
N GLY A 53 -4.32 -2.07 -1.56
CA GLY A 53 -4.48 -2.18 -3.01
C GLY A 53 -4.68 -3.63 -3.48
N GLU A 54 -3.93 -4.58 -2.93
CA GLU A 54 -4.07 -6.01 -3.25
C GLU A 54 -5.42 -6.57 -2.77
N CYS A 55 -5.84 -6.24 -1.54
CA CYS A 55 -7.17 -6.59 -1.04
C CYS A 55 -8.28 -6.04 -1.95
N GLU A 56 -8.18 -4.78 -2.36
CA GLU A 56 -9.15 -4.17 -3.27
C GLU A 56 -9.15 -4.85 -4.65
N ALA A 57 -7.98 -5.20 -5.19
CA ALA A 57 -7.86 -5.94 -6.45
C ALA A 57 -8.46 -7.36 -6.37
N LEU A 58 -8.39 -8.00 -5.20
CA LEU A 58 -9.06 -9.26 -4.90
C LEU A 58 -10.58 -9.13 -4.73
N GLY A 59 -11.10 -7.89 -4.64
CA GLY A 59 -12.51 -7.59 -4.45
C GLY A 59 -12.94 -7.56 -2.98
N ASP A 60 -12.01 -7.49 -2.04
CA ASP A 60 -12.31 -7.34 -0.63
C ASP A 60 -12.98 -5.97 -0.35
N PRO A 61 -13.93 -5.90 0.60
CA PRO A 61 -14.57 -4.65 0.94
C PRO A 61 -13.56 -3.69 1.56
N ARG A 62 -13.61 -2.42 1.15
CA ARG A 62 -12.82 -1.37 1.78
C ARG A 62 -13.24 -1.17 3.24
N PRO A 63 -12.31 -0.81 4.14
CA PRO A 63 -12.65 -0.48 5.52
C PRO A 63 -13.64 0.69 5.59
N ILE A 64 -14.60 0.59 6.51
CA ILE A 64 -15.44 1.72 6.89
C ILE A 64 -14.68 2.47 7.99
N HIS A 65 -13.89 3.46 7.59
CA HIS A 65 -13.02 4.21 8.49
C HIS A 65 -13.10 5.72 8.21
N THR A 66 -13.13 6.52 9.28
CA THR A 66 -13.18 7.98 9.19
C THR A 66 -11.80 8.55 9.51
N LEU A 67 -11.21 9.26 8.55
CA LEU A 67 -9.90 9.86 8.73
C LEU A 67 -9.90 11.02 9.75
N PRO A 68 -8.78 11.23 10.47
CA PRO A 68 -8.52 12.46 11.19
C PRO A 68 -8.65 13.69 10.28
N ARG A 69 -9.14 14.80 10.84
CA ARG A 69 -9.42 16.03 10.07
C ARG A 69 -8.17 16.87 9.77
N ASP A 70 -7.07 16.58 10.45
CA ASP A 70 -5.85 17.39 10.51
C ASP A 70 -4.66 16.76 9.76
N LEU A 71 -4.92 15.76 8.91
CA LEU A 71 -3.90 15.19 8.03
C LEU A 71 -3.52 16.20 6.93
N TYR A 72 -2.39 16.86 7.10
CA TYR A 72 -1.92 17.92 6.18
C TYR A 72 -1.64 17.41 4.75
N HIS A 73 -1.32 16.12 4.60
CA HIS A 73 -1.03 15.47 3.32
C HIS A 73 -2.27 14.98 2.57
N VAL A 74 -3.46 15.05 3.19
CA VAL A 74 -4.74 14.67 2.57
C VAL A 74 -5.43 15.92 2.02
N THR A 75 -5.16 16.23 0.75
CA THR A 75 -5.56 17.50 0.13
C THR A 75 -6.74 17.40 -0.83
N ASP A 76 -7.09 16.19 -1.26
CA ASP A 76 -8.13 15.93 -2.25
C ASP A 76 -8.81 14.58 -2.02
N GLU A 77 -9.79 14.24 -2.86
CA GLU A 77 -10.53 12.98 -2.75
C GLU A 77 -9.67 11.75 -3.07
N THR A 78 -8.68 11.87 -3.96
CA THR A 78 -7.79 10.75 -4.31
C THR A 78 -6.88 10.41 -3.15
N THR A 79 -6.23 11.40 -2.55
CA THR A 79 -5.38 11.23 -1.35
C THR A 79 -6.21 10.74 -0.17
N ARG A 80 -7.44 11.25 0.01
CA ARG A 80 -8.39 10.74 1.00
C ARG A 80 -8.76 9.28 0.78
N TYR A 81 -8.98 8.89 -0.48
CA TYR A 81 -9.25 7.50 -0.84
C TYR A 81 -8.08 6.59 -0.46
N LEU A 82 -6.86 6.96 -0.83
CA LEU A 82 -5.67 6.16 -0.51
C LEU A 82 -5.45 6.06 1.01
N GLU A 83 -5.64 7.16 1.73
CA GLU A 83 -5.38 7.23 3.17
C GLU A 83 -6.30 6.32 4.01
N VAL A 84 -7.56 6.09 3.60
CA VAL A 84 -8.53 5.30 4.38
C VAL A 84 -8.03 3.90 4.72
N GLN A 85 -7.38 3.20 3.79
CA GLN A 85 -6.85 1.85 4.05
C GLN A 85 -5.55 1.89 4.85
N VAL A 86 -4.75 2.95 4.66
CA VAL A 86 -3.49 3.16 5.35
C VAL A 86 -3.74 3.44 6.84
N ASP A 87 -4.72 4.26 7.18
CA ASP A 87 -5.00 4.68 8.56
C ASP A 87 -5.57 3.58 9.48
N VAL A 88 -5.97 2.43 8.92
CA VAL A 88 -6.54 1.29 9.68
C VAL A 88 -5.48 0.37 10.29
N ARG A 89 -4.21 0.54 9.92
CA ARG A 89 -3.06 -0.32 10.24
C ARG A 89 -2.81 -0.59 11.72
#